data_AF-A0AAW2L3M1-F1
#
_entry.id   AF-A0AAW2L3M1-F1
#
_cell.length_a   1.000
_cell.length_b   1.000
_cell.length_c   1.000
_cell.angle_alpha   90.00
_cell.angle_beta   90.00
_cell.angle_gamma   90.00
#
_symmetry.space_group_name_H-M   'P 1'
#
loop_
_entity.id
_entity.type
_entity.pdbx_description
1 polymer ?
#
loop_
_entity_poly.entity_id
_entity_poly.type
_entity_poly.pdbx_seq_one_letter_code
_entity_poly.pdbx_strand_id
1 'polypeptide(L)'
;MRHGIKLSKKQSPKTDEELKRRSNITYTSAVGSIQYVVQCTRPDVAYALSVTSRYQACTGEAHWGGVESILKYLKRIKDMFLIYGGGELILEGYSDASF
;
A
#
# COMPACT_ATOMS: atom_id res chain seq x y z
N MET A 1 -10.60 13.40 7.34
CA MET A 1 -9.63 12.27 7.29
C MET A 1 -9.65 11.57 8.63
N ARG A 2 -9.83 10.25 8.70
CA ARG A 2 -9.68 9.52 9.98
C ARG A 2 -8.19 9.42 10.29
N HIS A 3 -7.71 10.09 11.33
CA HIS A 3 -6.31 9.99 11.75
C HIS A 3 -6.09 8.73 12.58
N GLY A 4 -5.04 7.98 12.22
CA GLY A 4 -4.50 6.86 13.02
C GLY A 4 -5.44 5.66 13.18
N ILE A 5 -5.74 4.94 12.08
CA ILE A 5 -6.44 3.65 12.17
C ILE A 5 -5.54 2.65 12.95
N LYS A 6 -5.89 2.37 14.21
CA LYS A 6 -5.26 1.30 15.00
C LYS A 6 -5.91 -0.03 14.65
N LEU A 7 -5.13 -0.93 14.04
CA LEU A 7 -5.54 -2.29 13.74
C LEU A 7 -5.21 -3.22 14.92
N SER A 8 -6.09 -4.17 15.21
CA SER A 8 -5.96 -5.12 16.32
C SER A 8 -6.58 -6.46 15.98
N LYS A 9 -6.01 -7.54 16.52
CA LYS A 9 -6.56 -8.90 16.40
C LYS A 9 -8.01 -9.02 16.92
N LYS A 10 -8.44 -8.13 17.82
CA LYS A 10 -9.84 -8.09 18.29
C LYS A 10 -10.86 -7.74 17.20
N GLN A 11 -10.39 -7.16 16.09
CA GLN A 11 -11.19 -6.78 14.92
C GLN A 11 -11.21 -7.87 13.83
N SER A 12 -10.78 -9.08 14.17
CA SER A 12 -10.92 -10.25 13.30
C SER A 12 -12.40 -10.53 13.04
N PRO A 13 -12.76 -11.03 11.85
CA PRO A 13 -14.14 -11.35 11.52
C PRO A 13 -14.63 -12.47 12.46
N LYS A 14 -15.88 -12.37 12.91
CA LYS A 14 -16.48 -13.31 13.87
C LYS A 14 -17.47 -14.27 13.22
N THR A 15 -17.90 -13.97 12.00
CA THR A 15 -18.91 -14.73 11.27
C THR A 15 -18.46 -15.00 9.85
N ASP A 16 -18.93 -16.12 9.27
CA ASP A 16 -18.63 -16.50 7.89
C ASP A 16 -19.21 -15.50 6.86
N GLU A 17 -20.26 -14.77 7.22
CA GLU A 17 -20.80 -13.70 6.37
C GLU A 17 -19.85 -12.51 6.26
N GLU A 18 -19.19 -12.11 7.36
CA GLU A 18 -18.18 -11.05 7.33
C GLU A 18 -16.96 -11.46 6.49
N LEU A 19 -16.61 -12.74 6.47
CA LEU A 19 -15.55 -13.30 5.62
C LEU A 19 -15.94 -13.30 4.14
N LYS A 20 -17.19 -13.64 3.81
CA LYS A 20 -17.68 -13.78 2.42
C LYS A 20 -18.07 -12.47 1.75
N ARG A 21 -18.31 -11.40 2.50
CA ARG A 21 -18.80 -10.10 1.99
C ARG A 21 -17.86 -9.45 0.94
N ARG A 22 -16.60 -9.88 0.84
CA ARG A 22 -15.63 -9.44 -0.19
C ARG A 22 -15.03 -10.64 -0.92
N SER A 23 -15.86 -11.40 -1.62
CA SER A 23 -15.45 -12.62 -2.34
C SER A 23 -14.62 -12.39 -3.60
N ASN A 24 -14.63 -11.18 -4.16
CA ASN A 24 -14.08 -10.97 -5.51
C ASN A 24 -12.55 -10.75 -5.52
N ILE A 25 -11.98 -10.27 -4.41
CA ILE A 25 -10.54 -10.00 -4.26
C ILE A 25 -10.10 -10.46 -2.87
N THR A 26 -9.12 -11.35 -2.80
CA THR A 26 -8.57 -11.78 -1.52
C THR A 26 -7.71 -10.69 -0.91
N TYR A 27 -7.74 -10.58 0.42
CA TYR A 27 -6.90 -9.62 1.15
C TYR A 27 -5.41 -9.83 0.87
N THR A 28 -4.99 -11.09 0.74
CA THR A 28 -3.61 -11.46 0.38
C THR A 28 -3.21 -10.94 -0.99
N SER A 29 -4.09 -11.03 -1.99
CA SER A 29 -3.86 -10.45 -3.32
C SER A 29 -3.67 -8.94 -3.24
N ALA A 30 -4.56 -8.22 -2.53
CA ALA A 30 -4.46 -6.77 -2.37
C ALA A 30 -3.15 -6.34 -1.67
N VAL A 31 -2.76 -7.02 -0.59
CA VAL A 31 -1.49 -6.78 0.12
C VAL A 31 -0.29 -7.06 -0.79
N GLY A 32 -0.33 -8.12 -1.59
CA GLY A 32 0.72 -8.44 -2.57
C GLY A 32 0.88 -7.36 -3.64
N SER A 33 -0.22 -6.83 -4.18
CA SER A 33 -0.16 -5.71 -5.13
C SER A 33 0.42 -4.44 -4.51
N ILE A 34 0.10 -4.14 -3.25
CA ILE A 34 0.68 -3.00 -2.54
C ILE A 34 2.18 -3.21 -2.29
N GLN A 35 2.62 -4.43 -1.96
CA GLN A 35 4.04 -4.76 -1.81
C GLN A 35 4.84 -4.49 -3.08
N TYR A 36 4.30 -4.83 -4.25
CA TYR A 36 4.94 -4.52 -5.53
C TYR A 36 5.11 -3.01 -5.73
N VAL A 37 4.05 -2.23 -5.46
CA VAL A 37 4.09 -0.77 -5.56
C VAL A 37 5.13 -0.16 -4.61
N VAL A 38 5.23 -0.67 -3.39
CA VAL A 38 6.24 -0.23 -2.41
C VAL A 38 7.67 -0.50 -2.89
N GLN A 39 7.92 -1.66 -3.50
CA GLN A 39 9.25 -2.03 -4.01
C GLN A 39 9.66 -1.22 -5.24
N CYS A 40 8.72 -0.94 -6.14
CA CYS A 40 9.06 -0.35 -7.43
C CYS A 40 9.05 1.18 -7.44
N THR A 41 8.01 1.79 -6.86
CA THR A 41 7.74 3.22 -7.12
C THR A 41 7.43 4.03 -5.86
N ARG A 42 6.90 3.41 -4.79
CA ARG A 42 6.27 4.13 -3.67
C ARG A 42 6.68 3.60 -2.29
N PRO A 43 7.97 3.74 -1.92
CA PRO A 43 8.48 3.26 -0.64
C PRO A 43 7.85 3.98 0.57
N ASP A 44 7.25 5.16 0.38
CA ASP A 44 6.58 5.94 1.43
C ASP A 44 5.35 5.23 2.03
N VAL A 45 4.80 4.21 1.34
CA VAL A 45 3.68 3.39 1.83
C VAL A 45 4.15 2.19 2.66
N ALA A 46 5.46 1.91 2.73
CA ALA A 46 6.03 0.71 3.37
C ALA A 46 5.56 0.51 4.81
N TYR A 47 5.46 1.58 5.60
CA TYR A 47 4.98 1.49 6.98
C TYR A 47 3.52 1.01 7.04
N ALA A 48 2.64 1.62 6.26
CA ALA A 48 1.22 1.26 6.23
C ALA A 48 1.04 -0.20 5.79
N LEU A 49 1.79 -0.62 4.77
CA LEU A 49 1.83 -2.00 4.33
C LEU A 49 2.25 -2.95 5.45
N SER A 50 3.35 -2.64 6.16
CA SER A 50 3.88 -3.46 7.26
C SER A 50 2.89 -3.66 8.42
N VAL A 51 1.97 -2.72 8.62
CA VAL A 51 0.90 -2.83 9.62
C VAL A 51 -0.22 -3.72 9.09
N THR A 52 -0.66 -3.50 7.84
CA THR A 52 -1.73 -4.31 7.23
C THR A 52 -1.36 -5.76 6.95
N SER A 53 -0.10 -6.06 6.62
CA SER A 53 0.35 -7.42 6.30
C SER A 53 0.27 -8.39 7.48
N ARG A 54 0.31 -7.88 8.72
CA ARG A 54 0.23 -8.68 9.95
C ARG A 54 -1.12 -9.40 10.13
N TYR A 55 -2.15 -8.99 9.40
CA TYR A 55 -3.53 -9.46 9.57
C TYR A 55 -4.05 -10.26 8.36
N GLN A 56 -3.15 -10.82 7.53
CA GLN A 56 -3.52 -11.62 6.35
C GLN A 56 -4.43 -12.82 6.67
N ALA A 57 -4.30 -13.41 7.86
CA ALA A 57 -5.12 -14.54 8.30
C ALA A 57 -6.47 -14.14 8.91
N CYS A 58 -6.69 -12.87 9.28
CA CYS A 58 -7.83 -12.42 10.08
C CYS A 58 -8.42 -11.10 9.55
N THR A 59 -9.17 -11.17 8.44
CA THR A 59 -9.48 -10.02 7.59
C THR A 59 -10.84 -9.39 7.88
N GLY A 60 -10.99 -8.80 9.07
CA GLY A 60 -12.21 -8.05 9.40
C GLY A 60 -12.32 -6.73 8.64
N GLU A 61 -13.51 -6.11 8.63
CA GLU A 61 -13.78 -4.86 7.89
C GLU A 61 -12.81 -3.71 8.25
N ALA A 62 -12.38 -3.62 9.51
CA ALA A 62 -11.42 -2.61 9.93
C ALA A 62 -10.07 -2.74 9.20
N HIS A 63 -9.59 -3.97 8.99
CA HIS A 63 -8.34 -4.25 8.27
C HIS A 63 -8.49 -3.90 6.79
N TRP A 64 -9.63 -4.26 6.18
CA TRP A 64 -9.97 -3.86 4.81
C TRP A 64 -10.03 -2.34 4.64
N GLY A 65 -10.57 -1.61 5.62
CA GLY A 65 -10.54 -0.15 5.63
C GLY A 65 -9.12 0.43 5.60
N GLY A 66 -8.15 -0.24 6.22
CA GLY A 66 -6.73 0.11 6.13
C GLY A 66 -6.18 -0.06 4.71
N VAL A 67 -6.41 -1.23 4.11
CA VAL A 67 -5.99 -1.52 2.72
C VAL A 67 -6.63 -0.55 1.73
N GLU A 68 -7.93 -0.28 1.86
CA GLU A 68 -8.62 0.71 1.03
C GLU A 68 -8.03 2.11 1.18
N SER A 69 -7.62 2.49 2.39
CA SER A 69 -7.02 3.81 2.63
C SER A 69 -5.69 3.94 1.89
N ILE A 70 -4.88 2.86 1.87
CA ILE A 70 -3.65 2.80 1.09
C ILE A 70 -3.95 2.91 -0.41
N LEU A 71 -4.90 2.14 -0.93
CA LEU A 71 -5.27 2.18 -2.35
C LEU A 71 -5.84 3.55 -2.76
N LYS A 72 -6.65 4.18 -1.91
CA LYS A 72 -7.17 5.55 -2.12
C LYS A 72 -6.03 6.57 -2.15
N TYR A 73 -5.04 6.42 -1.28
CA TYR A 73 -3.84 7.26 -1.28
C TYR A 73 -3.07 7.10 -2.59
N LEU A 74 -2.74 5.86 -2.98
CA LEU A 74 -2.03 5.56 -4.24
C LEU A 74 -2.78 6.12 -5.45
N LYS A 75 -4.11 5.96 -5.51
CA LYS A 75 -4.94 6.50 -6.59
C LYS A 75 -4.88 8.03 -6.68
N ARG A 76 -4.85 8.73 -5.55
CA ARG A 76 -4.88 10.21 -5.51
C ARG A 76 -3.63 10.84 -6.09
N ILE A 77 -2.51 10.15 -6.00
CA ILE A 77 -1.17 10.70 -6.27
C ILE A 77 -0.48 9.97 -7.42
N LYS A 78 -1.21 9.15 -8.18
CA LYS A 78 -0.69 8.40 -9.33
C LYS A 78 -0.09 9.30 -10.41
N ASP A 79 -0.59 10.52 -10.52
CA ASP A 79 -0.17 11.54 -11.50
C ASP A 79 0.78 12.58 -10.87
N MET A 80 1.15 12.42 -9.60
CA MET A 80 2.07 13.31 -8.91
C MET A 80 3.50 12.77 -9.00
N PHE A 81 4.43 13.61 -9.40
CA PHE A 81 5.85 13.30 -9.51
C PHE A 81 6.68 14.41 -8.87
N LEU A 82 7.81 14.04 -8.29
CA LEU A 82 8.77 15.02 -7.77
C LEU A 82 9.66 15.47 -8.93
N ILE A 83 9.58 16.74 -9.28
CA ILE A 83 10.49 17.36 -10.26
C ILE A 83 11.65 17.98 -9.48
N TYR A 84 12.87 17.47 -9.69
CA TYR A 84 14.07 18.04 -9.09
C TYR A 84 14.74 18.97 -10.11
N GLY A 85 14.67 20.29 -9.86
CA GLY A 85 15.14 21.32 -10.79
C GLY A 85 14.06 21.72 -11.81
N GLY A 86 13.80 23.03 -11.93
CA GLY A 86 12.76 23.59 -12.82
C GLY A 86 13.19 23.75 -14.28
N GLY A 87 14.21 23.02 -14.72
CA GLY A 87 14.70 23.02 -16.10
C GLY A 87 14.20 21.81 -16.88
N GLU A 88 14.62 21.71 -18.15
CA GLU A 88 14.37 20.54 -18.98
C GLU A 88 14.93 19.28 -18.31
N LEU A 89 14.18 18.17 -18.33
CA LEU A 89 14.55 16.92 -17.67
C LEU A 89 15.66 16.22 -18.48
N ILE A 90 16.90 16.66 -18.33
CA ILE A 90 18.07 16.06 -18.97
C ILE A 90 18.66 15.00 -18.01
N LEU A 91 18.54 13.73 -18.38
CA LEU A 91 19.14 12.61 -17.65
C LEU A 91 20.58 12.41 -18.13
N GLU A 92 21.56 12.96 -17.39
CA GLU A 92 22.99 12.72 -17.63
C GLU A 92 23.53 11.67 -16.66
N GLY A 93 23.95 10.52 -17.20
CA GLY A 93 24.60 9.45 -16.44
C GLY A 93 26.09 9.42 -16.71
N TYR A 94 26.91 9.56 -15.67
CA TYR A 94 28.36 9.39 -15.75
C TYR A 94 28.73 8.01 -15.21
N SER A 95 29.46 7.21 -16.00
CA SER A 95 30.03 5.94 -15.57
C SER A 95 31.53 6.09 -15.52
N ASP A 96 32.11 6.04 -14.32
CA ASP A 96 33.55 5.95 -14.15
C ASP A 96 33.93 4.47 -13.98
N ALA A 97 34.61 3.94 -14.99
CA ALA A 97 35.18 2.61 -14.96
C ALA A 97 36.70 2.77 -14.91
N SER A 98 37.28 2.51 -13.75
CA SER A 98 38.73 2.38 -13.58
C SER A 98 39.11 0.90 -13.60
N PHE A 99 40.24 0.56 -14.23
CA PHE A 99 40.81 -0.79 -14.32
C PHE A 99 41.57 -1.18 -13.05
#